data_AF-A0A6L9ZQV5-F1
#
_entry.id   AF-A0A6L9ZQV5-F1
#
_cell.length_a   1.000
_cell.length_b   1.000
_cell.length_c   1.000
_cell.angle_alpha   90.00
_cell.angle_beta   90.00
_cell.angle_gamma   90.00
#
_symmetry.space_group_name_H-M   'P 1'
#
loop_
_entity.id
_entity.type
_entity.pdbx_description
1 polymer ?
#
loop_
_entity_poly.entity_id
_entity_poly.type
_entity_poly.pdbx_seq_one_letter_code
_entity_poly.pdbx_strand_id
1 'polypeptide(L)'
;MFEEITNPTWEYPISSFFNAIDINHMLTVSQGKLNLGKYEDVKNNGKHIYVKVLGEDFDGVKFQPERMPEPPSPYWTQDMLDLYKKWMDNGYPEKSS
;
A
#
# COMPACT_ATOMS: atom_id res chain seq x y z
N MET A 1 -13.37 -12.58 -16.30
CA MET A 1 -14.29 -11.77 -15.48
C MET A 1 -13.54 -11.50 -14.20
N PHE A 2 -13.05 -10.28 -13.99
CA PHE A 2 -12.44 -9.90 -12.72
C PHE A 2 -13.59 -9.53 -11.79
N GLU A 3 -13.68 -10.15 -10.62
CA GLU A 3 -14.66 -9.77 -9.60
C GLU A 3 -14.32 -8.36 -9.13
N GLU A 4 -15.31 -7.47 -9.12
CA GLU A 4 -15.17 -6.15 -8.53
C GLU A 4 -15.05 -6.33 -7.01
N ILE A 5 -13.85 -6.06 -6.46
CA ILE A 5 -13.62 -6.16 -5.03
C ILE A 5 -14.33 -5.01 -4.33
N THR A 6 -15.52 -5.27 -3.83
CA THR A 6 -16.35 -4.27 -3.16
C THR A 6 -15.89 -3.98 -1.74
N ASN A 7 -15.25 -4.93 -1.06
CA ASN A 7 -14.76 -4.79 0.32
C ASN A 7 -13.32 -5.29 0.43
N PRO A 8 -12.31 -4.46 0.09
CA PRO A 8 -10.91 -4.86 0.24
C PRO A 8 -10.53 -5.00 1.71
N THR A 9 -9.70 -6.00 2.02
CA THR A 9 -9.19 -6.33 3.36
C THR A 9 -7.68 -6.55 3.31
N TRP A 10 -7.04 -6.62 4.48
CA TRP A 10 -5.62 -6.96 4.57
C TRP A 10 -5.32 -8.34 3.93
N GLU A 11 -6.06 -9.38 4.32
CA GLU A 11 -5.89 -10.74 3.77
C GLU A 11 -6.08 -10.77 2.25
N TYR A 12 -7.02 -9.97 1.72
CA TYR A 12 -7.18 -9.81 0.28
C TYR A 12 -7.86 -8.48 -0.10
N PRO A 13 -7.30 -7.71 -1.06
CA PRO A 13 -6.07 -7.94 -1.81
C PRO A 13 -4.85 -7.22 -1.20
N ILE A 14 -5.02 -6.44 -0.14
CA ILE A 14 -4.06 -5.38 0.24
C ILE A 14 -2.66 -5.91 0.55
N SER A 15 -2.54 -7.00 1.32
CA SER A 15 -1.23 -7.59 1.63
C SER A 15 -0.48 -8.06 0.38
N SER A 16 -1.19 -8.47 -0.67
CA SER A 16 -0.60 -8.96 -1.91
C SER A 16 -0.02 -7.86 -2.80
N PHE A 17 -0.34 -6.59 -2.53
CA PHE A 17 0.24 -5.46 -3.25
C PHE A 17 1.70 -5.19 -2.86
N PHE A 18 2.14 -5.70 -1.70
CA PHE A 18 3.50 -5.57 -1.20
C PHE A 18 4.27 -6.85 -1.51
N ASN A 19 5.18 -6.78 -2.49
CA ASN A 19 6.00 -7.94 -2.82
C ASN A 19 7.21 -8.04 -1.88
N ALA A 20 7.93 -9.15 -1.96
CA ALA A 20 9.10 -9.40 -1.10
C ALA A 20 10.23 -8.37 -1.26
N ILE A 21 10.39 -7.77 -2.45
CA ILE A 21 11.38 -6.71 -2.70
C ILE A 21 11.01 -5.46 -1.90
N ASP A 22 9.74 -5.04 -1.97
CA ASP A 22 9.24 -3.87 -1.25
C ASP A 22 9.39 -4.05 0.27
N ILE A 23 9.05 -5.25 0.76
CA ILE A 23 9.16 -5.60 2.17
C ILE A 23 10.62 -5.53 2.63
N ASN A 24 11.53 -6.17 1.91
CA ASN A 24 12.96 -6.18 2.25
C ASN A 24 13.59 -4.79 2.16
N HIS A 25 13.22 -4.02 1.14
CA HIS A 25 13.65 -2.65 0.98
C HIS A 25 13.21 -1.81 2.19
N MET A 26 11.92 -1.84 2.54
CA MET A 26 11.41 -1.05 3.67
C MET A 26 12.00 -1.48 5.01
N LEU A 27 12.21 -2.77 5.23
CA LEU A 27 12.95 -3.25 6.40
C LEU A 27 14.37 -2.68 6.45
N THR A 28 15.04 -2.58 5.30
CA THR A 28 16.41 -2.04 5.23
C THR A 28 16.44 -0.54 5.50
N VAL A 29 15.66 0.26 4.77
CA VAL A 29 15.70 1.74 4.89
C VAL A 29 15.10 2.24 6.19
N SER A 30 14.14 1.51 6.78
CA SER A 30 13.56 1.84 8.09
C SER A 30 14.36 1.29 9.27
N GLN A 31 15.46 0.55 9.02
CA GLN A 31 16.21 -0.18 10.05
C GLN A 31 15.31 -1.13 10.87
N GLY A 32 14.38 -1.82 10.18
CA GLY A 32 13.46 -2.80 10.74
C GLY A 32 12.21 -2.22 11.42
N LYS A 33 12.01 -0.90 11.37
CA LYS A 33 10.88 -0.22 12.02
C LYS A 33 9.56 -0.28 11.25
N LEU A 34 9.61 -0.54 9.95
CA LEU A 34 8.46 -0.65 9.07
C LEU A 34 8.57 -1.93 8.22
N ASN A 35 7.70 -2.89 8.50
CA ASN A 35 7.58 -4.12 7.74
C ASN A 35 6.26 -4.12 6.93
N LEU A 36 6.35 -3.94 5.61
CA LEU A 36 5.17 -3.94 4.73
C LEU A 36 4.46 -5.30 4.63
N GLY A 37 5.05 -6.38 5.16
CA GLY A 37 4.42 -7.69 5.28
C GLY A 37 3.60 -7.86 6.56
N LYS A 38 3.54 -6.85 7.45
CA LYS A 38 2.78 -6.89 8.70
C LYS A 38 1.59 -5.93 8.64
N TYR A 39 0.41 -6.46 8.92
CA TYR A 39 -0.83 -5.69 8.96
C TYR A 39 -0.73 -4.45 9.85
N GLU A 40 -0.28 -4.61 11.10
CA GLU A 40 -0.20 -3.50 12.05
C GLU A 40 0.72 -2.37 11.57
N ASP A 41 1.86 -2.70 10.98
CA ASP A 41 2.80 -1.71 10.45
C ASP A 41 2.18 -0.96 9.26
N VAL A 42 1.52 -1.69 8.34
CA VAL A 42 0.86 -1.06 7.18
C VAL A 42 -0.33 -0.22 7.60
N LYS A 43 -1.17 -0.70 8.52
CA LYS A 43 -2.31 0.04 9.06
C LYS A 43 -1.87 1.34 9.73
N ASN A 44 -0.88 1.27 10.62
CA ASN A 44 -0.38 2.43 11.36
C ASN A 44 0.25 3.48 10.43
N ASN A 45 0.77 3.06 9.26
CA ASN A 45 1.40 3.94 8.28
C ASN A 45 0.56 4.15 7.01
N GLY A 46 -0.70 3.70 6.97
CA GLY A 46 -1.43 3.51 5.71
C GLY A 46 -1.55 4.79 4.88
N LYS A 47 -1.83 5.93 5.52
CA LYS A 47 -1.88 7.23 4.85
C LYS A 47 -0.54 7.63 4.24
N HIS A 48 0.57 7.39 4.95
CA HIS A 48 1.90 7.74 4.47
C HIS A 48 2.33 6.84 3.32
N ILE A 49 2.00 5.54 3.40
CA ILE A 49 2.22 4.59 2.31
C ILE A 49 1.44 5.04 1.08
N TYR A 50 0.16 5.37 1.22
CA TYR A 50 -0.69 5.83 0.11
C TYR A 50 -0.09 7.04 -0.61
N VAL A 51 0.32 8.08 0.13
CA VAL A 51 0.99 9.27 -0.43
C VAL A 51 2.26 8.89 -1.20
N LYS A 52 3.06 7.96 -0.68
CA LYS A 52 4.30 7.50 -1.31
C LYS A 52 4.07 6.66 -2.58
N VAL A 53 3.04 5.81 -2.62
CA VAL A 53 2.71 5.03 -3.84
C VAL A 53 1.99 5.90 -4.89
N LEU A 54 1.19 6.88 -4.46
CA LEU A 54 0.52 7.82 -5.33
C LEU A 54 1.51 8.82 -5.96
N GLY A 55 2.55 9.20 -5.20
CA GLY A 55 3.57 10.17 -5.63
C GLY A 55 3.08 11.62 -5.60
N GLU A 56 2.00 11.89 -4.87
CA GLU A 56 1.42 13.20 -4.59
C GLU A 56 0.83 13.21 -3.16
N ASP A 57 0.72 14.38 -2.54
CA ASP A 57 0.00 14.52 -1.26
C ASP A 57 -1.51 14.57 -1.45
N PHE A 58 -2.24 14.69 -0.33
CA PHE A 58 -3.69 14.80 -0.31
C PHE A 58 -4.23 16.11 -0.92
N ASP A 59 -3.38 17.12 -1.15
CA ASP A 59 -3.74 18.38 -1.81
C ASP A 59 -3.39 18.36 -3.32
N GLY A 60 -2.92 17.21 -3.84
CA GLY A 60 -2.57 17.01 -5.25
C GLY A 60 -1.21 17.57 -5.64
N VAL A 61 -0.36 17.91 -4.67
CA VAL A 61 1.01 18.37 -4.92
C VAL A 61 1.88 17.15 -5.22
N LYS A 62 2.55 17.14 -6.37
CA LYS A 62 3.42 16.03 -6.80
C LYS A 62 4.82 16.20 -6.24
N PHE A 63 5.36 15.16 -5.59
CA PHE A 63 6.69 15.19 -4.95
C PHE A 63 7.69 14.17 -5.52
N GLN A 64 7.56 13.82 -6.80
CA GLN A 64 8.51 12.92 -7.49
C GLN A 64 9.98 13.29 -7.20
N PRO A 65 10.87 12.29 -6.99
CA PRO A 65 10.90 11.04 -7.78
C PRO A 65 10.68 9.71 -7.03
N GLU A 66 10.45 9.72 -5.72
CA GLU A 66 10.36 8.48 -4.92
C GLU A 66 8.97 7.85 -5.02
N ARG A 67 8.69 7.13 -6.10
CA ARG A 67 7.47 6.32 -6.25
C ARG A 67 7.75 4.90 -5.75
N MET A 68 7.03 4.48 -4.72
CA MET A 68 6.97 3.06 -4.36
C MET A 68 6.04 2.31 -5.33
N PRO A 69 6.29 1.02 -5.58
CA PRO A 69 7.41 0.21 -5.09
C PRO A 69 8.73 0.52 -5.80
N GLU A 70 9.85 0.12 -5.19
CA GLU A 70 11.18 0.34 -5.75
C GLU A 70 11.44 -0.54 -7.00
N PRO A 71 12.20 -0.04 -7.99
CA PRO A 71 12.65 -0.87 -9.11
C PRO A 71 13.39 -2.12 -8.61
N PRO A 72 13.16 -3.30 -9.24
CA PRO A 72 12.50 -3.51 -10.53
C PRO A 72 10.97 -3.74 -10.44
N SER A 73 10.34 -3.55 -9.28
CA SER A 73 8.90 -3.79 -9.11
C SER A 73 8.08 -2.78 -9.94
N PRO A 74 7.01 -3.22 -10.62
CA PRO A 74 6.14 -2.30 -11.35
C PRO A 74 5.38 -1.39 -10.38
N TYR A 75 5.12 -0.16 -10.81
CA TYR A 75 4.27 0.76 -10.05
C TYR A 75 2.86 0.18 -9.84
N TRP A 76 2.24 0.59 -8.73
CA TRP A 76 0.86 0.26 -8.46
C TRP A 76 -0.04 0.81 -9.58
N THR A 77 -1.00 0.00 -10.01
CA THR A 77 -2.02 0.44 -10.96
C THR A 77 -3.02 1.37 -10.28
N GLN A 78 -3.82 2.10 -11.05
CA GLN A 78 -4.90 2.92 -10.50
C GLN A 78 -5.88 2.08 -9.67
N ASP A 79 -6.23 0.87 -10.15
CA ASP A 79 -7.10 -0.04 -9.40
C ASP A 79 -6.51 -0.43 -8.03
N MET A 80 -5.20 -0.67 -7.95
CA MET A 80 -4.53 -0.96 -6.67
C MET A 80 -4.61 0.23 -5.72
N LEU A 81 -4.37 1.45 -6.24
CA LEU A 81 -4.48 2.69 -5.47
C LEU A 81 -5.91 2.90 -4.96
N ASP A 82 -6.90 2.68 -5.81
CA ASP A 82 -8.32 2.83 -5.47
C ASP A 82 -8.77 1.81 -4.42
N LEU A 83 -8.35 0.55 -4.56
CA LEU A 83 -8.61 -0.51 -3.58
C LEU A 83 -7.92 -0.23 -2.24
N TYR A 84 -6.69 0.25 -2.26
CA TYR A 84 -5.98 0.62 -1.04
C TYR A 84 -6.64 1.80 -0.33
N LYS A 85 -7.03 2.84 -1.09
CA LYS A 85 -7.80 3.97 -0.55
C LYS A 85 -9.11 3.50 0.07
N LYS A 86 -9.85 2.64 -0.62
CA LYS A 86 -11.11 2.09 -0.11
C LYS A 86 -10.93 1.26 1.16
N TRP A 87 -9.86 0.48 1.24
CA TRP A 87 -9.51 -0.25 2.48
C TRP A 87 -9.24 0.70 3.65
N MET A 88 -8.53 1.81 3.42
CA MET A 88 -8.33 2.85 4.46
C MET A 88 -9.65 3.51 4.86
N ASP A 89 -10.48 3.88 3.88
CA ASP A 89 -11.77 4.54 4.12
C ASP A 89 -12.75 3.63 4.88
N ASN A 90 -12.62 2.31 4.74
CA ASN A 90 -13.37 1.29 5.47
C ASN A 90 -12.81 1.00 6.88
N GLY A 91 -11.80 1.72 7.35
CA GLY A 91 -11.24 1.55 8.70
C GLY A 91 -10.23 0.43 8.83
N TYR A 92 -9.55 0.07 7.74
CA TYR A 92 -8.47 -0.93 7.70
C TYR A 92 -8.92 -2.36 8.09
N PRO A 93 -9.98 -2.94 7.50
CA PRO A 93 -10.41 -4.29 7.86
C PRO A 93 -9.31 -5.33 7.57
N GLU A 94 -9.03 -6.21 8.54
CA GLU A 94 -7.98 -7.22 8.41
C GLU A 94 -8.45 -8.42 7.56
N LYS A 95 -9.68 -8.87 7.77
CA LYS A 95 -10.28 -10.03 7.09
C LYS A 95 -11.72 -9.75 6.72
N SER A 96 -12.25 -10.55 5.78
CA SER A 96 -13.67 -10.53 5.46
C SER A 96 -14.48 -10.98 6.68
N SER A 97 -15.54 -10.23 7.00
CA SER A 97 -16.49 -10.59 8.06
C SER A 97 -17.50 -11.63 7.60
#